data_AF-A0A926DH77-F1
#
_entry.id   AF-A0A926DH77-F1
#
_cell.length_a   1.000
_cell.length_b   1.000
_cell.length_c   1.000
_cell.angle_alpha   90.00
_cell.angle_beta   90.00
_cell.angle_gamma   90.00
#
_symmetry.space_group_name_H-M   'P 1'
#
loop_
_entity.id
_entity.type
_entity.pdbx_description
1 polymer ?
#
loop_
_entity_poly.entity_id
_entity_poly.type
_entity_poly.pdbx_seq_one_letter_code
_entity_poly.pdbx_strand_id
1 'polypeptide(L)' 'MRDLLGLPLDEALRELEAEGIAAKVVEYKAKRELEGADDWRVLRAKKTPEGMELVVSAFCTVIL' A
#
# COMPACT_ATOMS: atom_id res chain seq x y z
N MET A 1 -12.33 8.72 7.74
CA MET A 1 -11.29 7.74 7.41
C MET A 1 -10.29 8.48 6.54
N ARG A 2 -9.05 8.68 7.00
CA ARG A 2 -8.02 9.30 6.16
C ARG A 2 -7.85 8.45 4.89
N ASP A 3 -7.64 9.12 3.78
CA ASP A 3 -7.52 8.46 2.49
C ASP A 3 -6.13 7.81 2.41
N LEU A 4 -6.04 6.50 2.64
CA LEU A 4 -4.78 5.75 2.58
C LEU A 4 -4.32 5.51 1.13
N LEU A 5 -5.12 5.88 0.13
CA LEU A 5 -4.81 5.67 -1.28
C LEU A 5 -3.63 6.55 -1.71
N GLY A 6 -2.71 5.96 -2.45
CA GLY A 6 -1.53 6.65 -2.99
C GLY A 6 -0.41 6.89 -1.98
N LEU A 7 -0.65 6.62 -0.69
CA LEU A 7 0.39 6.68 0.34
C LEU A 7 1.41 5.56 0.15
N PRO A 8 2.68 5.81 0.53
CA PRO A 8 3.68 4.76 0.69
C PRO A 8 3.19 3.71 1.68
N LEU A 9 3.53 2.45 1.44
CA LEU A 9 3.16 1.33 2.31
C LEU A 9 3.60 1.57 3.77
N ASP A 10 4.83 2.05 3.99
CA ASP A 10 5.35 2.33 5.33
C ASP A 10 4.48 3.37 6.07
N GLU A 11 4.13 4.47 5.40
CA GLU A 11 3.31 5.52 5.99
C GLU A 11 1.88 5.03 6.29
N ALA A 12 1.29 4.28 5.37
CA ALA A 12 -0.03 3.68 5.57
C ALA A 12 -0.05 2.67 6.73
N LEU A 13 1.02 1.89 6.93
CA LEU A 13 1.14 0.97 8.06
C LEU A 13 1.28 1.71 9.38
N ARG A 14 2.08 2.80 9.43
CA ARG A 14 2.25 3.61 10.63
C ARG A 14 0.94 4.28 11.07
N GLU A 15 0.15 4.77 10.11
CA GLU A 15 -1.18 5.33 10.42
C GLU A 15 -2.12 4.26 10.99
N LEU A 16 -2.16 3.07 10.38
CA LEU A 16 -2.99 1.97 10.88
C LEU A 16 -2.55 1.47 12.26
N GLU A 17 -1.24 1.39 12.51
CA GLU A 17 -0.68 1.02 13.81
C GLU A 17 -1.03 2.07 14.88
N ALA A 18 -0.93 3.36 14.56
CA ALA A 18 -1.32 4.44 15.47
C ALA A 18 -2.82 4.40 15.84
N GLU A 19 -3.67 3.90 14.93
CA GLU A 19 -5.10 3.67 15.19
C GLU A 19 -5.39 2.31 15.84
N GLY A 20 -4.39 1.45 16.06
CA GLY A 20 -4.56 0.11 16.61
C GLY A 20 -5.29 -0.85 15.66
N ILE A 21 -5.25 -0.59 14.35
CA ILE A 21 -5.92 -1.37 13.31
C ILE A 21 -4.91 -2.35 12.69
N ALA A 22 -5.22 -3.64 12.74
CA ALA A 22 -4.40 -4.65 12.07
C ALA A 22 -4.45 -4.45 10.54
N ALA A 23 -3.28 -4.42 9.90
CA ALA A 23 -3.13 -4.26 8.46
C ALA A 23 -2.76 -5.58 7.79
N LYS A 24 -3.48 -5.95 6.72
CA LYS A 24 -3.14 -7.07 5.84
C LYS A 24 -2.70 -6.53 4.50
N VAL A 25 -1.42 -6.72 4.16
CA VAL A 25 -0.84 -6.25 2.91
C VAL A 25 -1.01 -7.31 1.82
N VAL A 26 -1.57 -6.92 0.69
CA VAL A 26 -1.73 -7.74 -0.51
C VAL A 26 -0.91 -7.12 -1.63
N GLU A 27 0.16 -7.80 -2.02
CA GLU A 27 1.03 -7.36 -3.11
C GLU A 27 0.39 -7.67 -4.47
N TYR A 28 0.10 -6.63 -5.24
CA TYR A 28 -0.27 -6.73 -6.63
C TYR A 28 0.97 -6.51 -7.50
N LYS A 29 1.51 -7.59 -8.08
CA LYS A 29 2.61 -7.51 -9.05
C LYS A 29 2.06 -7.33 -10.45
N ALA A 30 2.35 -6.19 -11.08
CA ALA A 30 2.05 -5.99 -12.49
C ALA A 30 2.79 -7.03 -13.35
N LYS A 31 2.17 -7.49 -14.45
CA LYS A 31 2.73 -8.54 -15.33
C LYS A 31 4.05 -8.15 -16.01
N ARG A 32 4.37 -6.85 -16.07
CA ARG A 32 5.68 -6.34 -16.45
C ARG A 32 6.36 -5.91 -15.16
N GLU A 33 7.43 -6.60 -14.80
CA GLU A 33 8.34 -6.12 -13.77
C GLU A 33 8.82 -4.72 -14.22
N LEU A 34 8.46 -3.69 -13.45
CA LEU A 34 9.02 -2.37 -13.65
C LEU A 34 10.46 -2.45 -13.13
N GLU A 35 11.42 -2.59 -14.04
CA GLU A 35 12.83 -2.36 -13.72
C GLU A 35 12.96 -0.94 -13.12
N GLY A 36 13.43 -0.86 -11.87
CA GLY A 36 13.58 0.41 -11.14
C GLY A 36 12.41 0.80 -10.22
N ALA A 37 11.48 -0.10 -9.89
CA ALA A 37 10.49 0.19 -8.87
C ALA A 37 11.12 0.26 -7.47
N ASP A 38 11.27 1.47 -6.94
CA ASP A 38 11.88 1.76 -5.63
C ASP A 38 10.84 1.96 -4.51
N ASP A 39 9.55 2.06 -4.84
CA ASP A 39 8.51 2.44 -3.89
C ASP A 39 7.26 1.55 -4.00
N TRP A 40 6.60 1.26 -2.87
CA TRP A 40 5.33 0.52 -2.84
C TRP A 40 4.22 1.43 -2.37
N ARG A 41 3.17 1.56 -3.19
CA ARG A 41 2.05 2.46 -2.90
C ARG A 41 0.73 1.74 -2.80
N VAL A 42 -0.11 2.23 -1.90
CA VAL A 42 -1.46 1.71 -1.68
C VAL A 42 -2.34 2.08 -2.88
N LEU A 43 -2.76 1.06 -3.62
CA LEU A 43 -3.73 1.18 -4.71
C LEU A 43 -5.17 1.09 -4.22
N ARG A 44 -5.39 0.36 -3.13
CA ARG A 44 -6.72 0.16 -2.56
C ARG A 44 -6.60 -0.11 -1.07
N ALA A 45 -7.47 0.50 -0.29
CA ALA A 45 -7.68 0.14 1.11
C ALA A 45 -9.12 -0.35 1.30
N LYS A 46 -9.31 -1.49 1.95
CA LYS A 46 -10.63 -2.09 2.20
C LYS A 46 -10.72 -2.53 3.66
N LYS A 47 -11.76 -2.09 4.36
CA LYS A 47 -12.05 -2.55 5.71
C LYS A 47 -12.53 -4.02 5.69
N THR A 48 -11.98 -4.84 6.58
CA THR A 48 -12.36 -6.24 6.78
C THR A 48 -12.75 -6.46 8.25
N PRO A 49 -13.38 -7.61 8.60
CA PRO A 49 -13.69 -7.94 9.99
C PRO A 49 -12.44 -8.08 10.88
N GLU A 50 -11.30 -8.43 10.28
CA GLU A 50 -10.02 -8.64 10.96
C GLU A 50 -9.14 -7.37 11.00
N GLY A 51 -9.52 -6.30 10.28
CA GLY A 51 -8.74 -5.07 10.21
C GLY A 51 -8.90 -4.30 8.89
N MET A 52 -7.78 -3.91 8.29
CA MET A 52 -7.71 -3.20 7.02
C MET A 52 -6.87 -4.00 6.02
N GLU A 53 -7.42 -4.28 4.85
CA GLU A 53 -6.69 -4.88 3.73
C GLU A 53 -6.14 -3.77 2.82
N LEU A 54 -4.83 -3.74 2.63
CA LEU A 54 -4.12 -2.80 1.78
C LEU A 54 -3.61 -3.54 0.55
N VAL A 55 -4.13 -3.20 -0.63
CA VAL A 55 -3.56 -3.64 -1.90
C VAL A 55 -2.48 -2.64 -2.30
N VAL A 56 -1.26 -3.13 -2.45
CA VAL A 56 -0.11 -2.32 -2.86
C VAL A 56 0.45 -2.79 -4.18
N SER A 57 1.02 -1.86 -4.94
CA SER A 57 1.80 -2.20 -6.14
C SER A 57 3.12 -1.45 -6.11
N ALA A 58 4.13 -2.09 -6.68
CA ALA A 58 5.41 -1.46 -6.96
C ALA A 58 5.17 -0.29 -7.93
N PHE A 59 5.78 0.84 -7.62
CA PHE A 59 5.69 2.09 -8.34
C PHE A 59 7.10 2.60 -8.60
N CYS A 60 7.41 2.94 -9.86
CA CYS A 60 8.68 3.57 -10.21
C CYS A 60 8.49 5.09 -10.13
N THR A 61 9.15 5.74 -9.16
CA THR A 61 9.17 7.20 -9.03
C THR A 61 10.25 7.85 -9.89
N VAL A 62 11.09 7.06 -10.57
CA VAL A 62 12.11 7.56 -11.48
C VAL A 62 11.48 7.83 -12.84
N ILE A 63 11.38 9.10 -13.22
CA ILE A 63 11.06 9.49 -14.60
C ILE A 63 12.30 9.17 -15.44
N LEU A 64 12.22 8.12 -16.28
CA LEU A 64 13.20 7.83 -17.33
C LEU A 64 13.30 8.97 -18.34
#